data_AF-A0A2W5NEC9-F1
#
_entry.id   AF-A0A2W5NEC9-F1
#
_cell.length_a   1.000
_cell.length_b   1.000
_cell.length_c   1.000
_cell.angle_alpha   90.00
_cell.angle_beta   90.00
_cell.angle_gamma   90.00
#
_symmetry.space_group_name_H-M   'P 1'
#
loop_
_entity.id
_entity.type
_entity.pdbx_description
1 polymer ?
#
loop_
_entity_poly.entity_id
_entity_poly.type
_entity_poly.pdbx_seq_one_letter_code
_entity_poly.pdbx_strand_id
1 'polypeptide(L)' 'MDLLVTLCGSEDAAAAWLFDDATFREITGNSADLSLAHGDFWSLSLMEDWLKVMAHFAPVYPQLIRSLFRFRR' A
#
# COMPACT_ATOMS: atom_id res chain seq x y z
N MET A 1 -5.50 -1.45 -7.97
CA MET A 1 -6.16 -2.35 -6.99
C MET A 1 -5.53 -3.73 -6.99
N ASP A 2 -5.44 -4.42 -8.13
CA ASP A 2 -4.88 -5.80 -8.21
C ASP A 2 -3.48 -5.98 -7.62
N LEU A 3 -2.61 -4.99 -7.80
CA LEU A 3 -1.27 -4.97 -7.20
C LEU A 3 -1.31 -4.98 -5.67
N LEU A 4 -2.18 -4.16 -5.07
CA LEU A 4 -2.33 -4.09 -3.62
C LEU A 4 -2.91 -5.39 -3.07
N VAL A 5 -3.93 -5.96 -3.73
CA VAL A 5 -4.51 -7.27 -3.38
C VAL A 5 -3.44 -8.36 -3.43
N THR A 6 -2.58 -8.34 -4.44
CA THR A 6 -1.48 -9.30 -4.58
C THR A 6 -0.46 -9.17 -3.44
N LEU A 7 -0.14 -7.93 -3.03
CA LEU A 7 0.82 -7.64 -1.95
C LEU A 7 0.26 -7.98 -0.56
N CYS A 8 -1.02 -7.73 -0.34
CA CYS A 8 -1.72 -8.03 0.91
C CYS A 8 -2.18 -9.50 1.02
N GLY A 9 -2.33 -10.20 -0.11
CA GLY A 9 -2.74 -11.60 -0.19
C GLY A 9 -4.25 -11.84 -0.17
N SER A 10 -5.07 -10.83 0.10
CA SER A 10 -6.54 -10.86 -0.01
C SER A 10 -7.12 -9.46 -0.19
N GLU A 11 -8.37 -9.39 -0.65
CA GLU A 11 -9.12 -8.14 -0.76
C GLU A 11 -9.36 -7.50 0.61
N ASP A 12 -9.74 -8.30 1.62
CA ASP A 12 -9.95 -7.79 2.99
C ASP A 12 -8.68 -7.17 3.58
N ALA A 13 -7.52 -7.79 3.36
CA ALA A 13 -6.25 -7.27 3.84
C ALA A 13 -5.83 -6.00 3.09
N ALA A 14 -6.12 -5.91 1.79
CA ALA A 14 -5.90 -4.70 1.00
C ALA A 14 -6.81 -3.56 1.43
N ALA A 15 -8.08 -3.84 1.70
CA ALA A 15 -9.03 -2.85 2.21
C ALA A 15 -8.59 -2.33 3.58
N ALA A 16 -8.25 -3.23 4.51
CA ALA A 16 -7.69 -2.84 5.79
C ALA A 16 -6.45 -1.95 5.63
N TRP A 17 -5.63 -2.20 4.59
CA TRP A 17 -4.37 -1.47 4.40
C TRP A 17 -4.67 -0.04 3.94
N LEU A 18 -5.64 0.12 3.04
CA LEU A 18 -6.09 1.44 2.63
C LEU A 18 -6.59 2.29 3.80
N PHE A 19 -7.26 1.68 4.79
CA PHE A 19 -7.85 2.42 5.91
C PHE A 19 -6.90 2.63 7.11
N ASP A 20 -5.95 1.72 7.33
CA ASP A 20 -5.13 1.70 8.56
C ASP A 20 -3.61 1.76 8.30
N ASP A 21 -3.14 1.90 7.05
CA ASP A 21 -1.71 1.80 6.79
C ASP A 21 -0.92 3.03 7.28
N ALA A 22 -0.29 2.84 8.43
CA ALA A 22 0.65 3.79 9.00
C ALA A 22 1.89 3.98 8.12
N THR A 23 2.31 2.96 7.37
CA THR A 23 3.58 2.98 6.62
C THR A 23 3.54 3.91 5.41
N PHE A 24 2.48 3.88 4.62
CA PHE A 24 2.25 4.78 3.49
C PHE A 24 2.14 6.21 3.99
N ARG A 25 1.43 6.43 5.10
CA ARG A 25 1.35 7.75 5.73
C ARG A 25 2.69 8.23 6.27
N GLU A 26 3.50 7.37 6.86
CA GLU A 26 4.85 7.70 7.33
C GLU A 26 5.79 8.07 6.17
N ILE A 27 5.67 7.40 5.03
CA ILE A 27 6.52 7.63 3.86
C ILE A 27 6.08 8.87 3.08
N THR A 28 4.77 9.03 2.85
CA THR A 28 4.23 10.04 1.93
C THR A 28 3.68 11.28 2.64
N GLY A 29 3.43 11.21 3.95
CA GLY A 29 2.72 12.23 4.71
C GLY A 29 1.21 12.24 4.49
N ASN A 30 0.69 11.40 3.59
CA ASN A 30 -0.71 11.38 3.18
C ASN A 30 -1.39 10.07 3.61
N SER A 31 -2.66 10.14 3.99
CA SER A 31 -3.47 8.93 4.17
C SER A 31 -3.94 8.41 2.82
N ALA A 32 -3.80 7.10 2.58
CA ALA A 32 -4.15 6.47 1.31
C ALA A 32 -5.66 6.59 1.00
N ASP A 33 -6.51 6.34 2.00
CA ASP A 33 -7.96 6.49 1.94
C ASP A 33 -8.41 7.91 1.58
N LEU A 34 -7.85 8.93 2.24
CA LEU A 34 -8.20 10.33 1.99
C LEU A 34 -7.77 10.77 0.59
N SER A 35 -6.60 10.30 0.14
CA SER A 35 -6.08 10.58 -1.20
C SER A 35 -6.98 10.00 -2.29
N LEU A 36 -7.49 8.79 -2.07
CA LEU A 36 -8.47 8.14 -2.94
C LEU A 36 -9.82 8.86 -2.91
N ALA A 37 -10.32 9.23 -1.73
CA ALA A 37 -11.62 9.86 -1.54
C ALA A 37 -11.71 11.24 -2.22
N HIS A 38 -10.63 12.02 -2.22
CA HIS A 38 -10.60 13.34 -2.84
C HIS A 38 -10.18 13.32 -4.32
N GLY A 39 -9.81 12.17 -4.86
CA GLY A 39 -9.33 12.06 -6.24
C GLY A 39 -8.06 12.86 -6.50
N ASP A 40 -7.16 12.96 -5.51
CA ASP A 40 -5.89 13.64 -5.67
C ASP A 40 -4.97 12.85 -6.60
N PHE A 41 -4.89 13.29 -7.86
CA PHE A 41 -4.14 12.64 -8.92
C PHE A 41 -2.67 12.38 -8.55
N TRP A 42 -2.02 13.32 -7.84
CA TRP A 42 -0.60 13.17 -7.50
C TRP A 42 -0.38 12.09 -6.45
N SER A 43 -1.25 12.05 -5.43
CA SER A 43 -1.21 11.01 -4.41
C SER A 43 -1.58 9.63 -4.98
N LEU A 44 -2.52 9.56 -5.92
CA LEU A 44 -2.85 8.32 -6.64
C LEU A 44 -1.66 7.81 -7.46
N SER A 45 -1.01 8.69 -8.21
CA SER A 45 0.16 8.34 -9.03
C SER A 45 1.33 7.86 -8.16
N LEU A 46 1.59 8.56 -7.05
CA LEU A 46 2.62 8.18 -6.08
C LEU A 46 2.33 6.82 -5.46
N MET A 47 1.07 6.54 -5.08
CA MET A 47 0.67 5.25 -4.53
C MET A 47 0.84 4.13 -5.54
N GLU A 48 0.47 4.35 -6.80
CA GLU A 48 0.65 3.37 -7.86
C GLU A 48 2.13 3.04 -8.08
N ASP A 49 3.00 4.05 -8.16
CA ASP A 49 4.43 3.86 -8.37
C ASP A 49 5.09 3.18 -7.17
N TRP A 50 4.68 3.52 -5.95
CA TRP A 50 5.13 2.85 -4.73
C TRP A 50 4.76 1.36 -4.73
N LEU A 51 3.51 1.01 -5.08
CA LEU A 51 3.06 -0.38 -5.18
C LEU A 51 3.84 -1.16 -6.24
N LYS A 52 4.17 -0.54 -7.39
CA LYS A 52 5.00 -1.17 -8.43
C LYS A 52 6.40 -1.49 -7.91
N VAL A 53 7.02 -0.57 -7.17
CA VAL A 53 8.33 -0.81 -6.53
C VAL A 53 8.25 -1.97 -5.56
N MET A 54 7.24 -1.99 -4.68
CA MET A 54 7.06 -3.07 -3.71
C MET A 54 6.87 -4.43 -4.40
N ALA A 55 6.05 -4.49 -5.45
CA ALA A 55 5.83 -5.71 -6.23
C ALA A 55 7.10 -6.17 -6.96
N HIS A 56 7.89 -5.26 -7.51
CA HIS A 56 9.17 -5.58 -8.15
C HIS A 56 10.15 -6.25 -7.18
N PHE A 57 10.22 -5.77 -5.94
CA PHE A 57 11.15 -6.27 -4.93
C PHE A 57 10.60 -7.42 -4.07
N ALA A 58 9.30 -7.73 -4.14
CA ALA A 58 8.67 -8.81 -3.39
C ALA A 58 9.34 -10.19 -3.54
N PRO A 59 9.83 -10.61 -4.73
CA PRO A 59 10.54 -11.87 -4.87
C PRO A 59 11.92 -11.89 -4.19
N VAL A 60 12.58 -10.71 -4.11
CA VAL A 60 13.95 -10.57 -3.59
C VAL A 60 13.94 -10.38 -2.07
N TYR A 61 12.99 -9.60 -1.55
CA TYR A 61 12.88 -9.26 -0.14
C TYR A 61 11.48 -9.60 0.43
N PRO A 62 11.05 -10.86 0.36
CA PRO A 62 9.67 -11.25 0.67
C PRO A 62 9.28 -10.97 2.13
N GLN A 63 10.21 -11.09 3.07
CA GLN A 63 9.92 -10.81 4.49
C GLN A 63 9.78 -9.30 4.76
N LEU A 64 10.60 -8.47 4.11
CA LEU A 64 10.52 -7.02 4.23
C LEU A 64 9.19 -6.52 3.67
N ILE A 65 8.85 -6.91 2.43
CA ILE A 65 7.58 -6.53 1.81
C ILE A 65 6.41 -6.99 2.67
N ARG A 66 6.40 -8.24 3.15
CA ARG A 66 5.34 -8.72 4.05
C ARG A 66 5.23 -7.93 5.35
N SER A 67 6.33 -7.36 5.86
CA SER A 67 6.28 -6.54 7.07
C SER A 67 5.62 -5.18 6.84
N LEU A 68 5.74 -4.63 5.63
CA LEU A 68 5.11 -3.35 5.25
C LEU A 68 3.60 -3.49 5.02
N PHE A 69 3.13 -4.67 4.63
CA PHE A 69 1.70 -4.95 4.39
C PHE A 69 1.05 -5.76 5.53
N ARG A 70 1.70 -5.87 6.70
CA ARG A 70 1.16 -6.57 7.88
C ARG A 70 0.67 -5.57 8.92
N PHE A 71 -0.60 -5.69 9.30
CA PHE A 71 -1.13 -5.03 10.49
C PHE A 71 -0.42 -5.53 11.75
N ARG A 72 0.10 -4.61 12.55
CA ARG A 72 0.25 -4.89 13.99
C ARG A 72 -1.16 -4.95 14.57
N ARG A 73 -1.59 -6.15 14.97
CA ARG A 73 -2.69 -6.31 15.91
C ARG A 73 -2.34 -5.66 17.25
#